data_AF-A0AA35RMZ0-F1
#
_entry.id   AF-A0AA35RMZ0-F1
#
_cell.length_a   1.000
_cell.length_b   1.000
_cell.length_c   1.000
_cell.angle_alpha   90.00
_cell.angle_beta   90.00
_cell.angle_gamma   90.00
#
_symmetry.space_group_name_H-M   'P 1'
#
loop_
_entity.id
_entity.type
_entity.pdbx_description
1 polymer ?
#
loop_
_entity_poly.entity_id
_entity_poly.type
_entity_poly.pdbx_seq_one_letter_code
_entity_poly.pdbx_strand_id
1 'polypeptide(L)'
;LSSLPPLSLLSPSPSSSHGRLIRLSSPNLNYLIGSGAILLYLAIIVTVLPADTAVFSSVVCNLRVWLTGFGYSLCYGTILVKMWRVYYIFSNPSTLKKANLHDWMLAIMVLCFVILDLVMLVIFSLVEGLRGNLRAERVLDKEASSTTTGEQGRIKEFYVYVCDSLAWDIFLGIFYGYKAFLQICGLFLAFATRKVKVKGLDDAKWIAGTIYITSIVLAITILALYTLNDFVNRHTAVFTGGLLIGTTFIMAFVFASKMYALYKDPEGKSVFDRTRPSDRPQASNPSDGVERVVG
;
A
#
# COMPACT_ATOMS: atom_id res chain seq x y z
N LEU A 1 -50.50 27.64 37.84
CA LEU A 1 -49.66 28.51 36.98
C LEU A 1 -48.39 28.79 37.75
N SER A 2 -47.14 28.59 37.32
CA SER A 2 -46.52 28.36 36.01
C SER A 2 -45.03 28.12 36.35
N SER A 3 -44.49 26.92 36.18
CA SER A 3 -43.61 26.49 35.06
C SER A 3 -42.15 27.02 35.08
N LEU A 4 -41.24 26.04 35.15
CA LEU A 4 -39.88 25.95 34.57
C LEU A 4 -38.63 26.40 35.40
N PRO A 5 -37.57 25.55 35.45
CA PRO A 5 -36.25 25.85 36.04
C PRO A 5 -35.24 26.30 34.95
N PRO A 6 -34.13 26.97 35.32
CA PRO A 6 -32.83 26.64 34.73
C PRO A 6 -31.68 26.85 35.76
N LEU A 7 -30.40 26.50 35.63
CA LEU A 7 -29.52 26.31 34.47
C LEU A 7 -28.22 25.67 35.01
N SER A 8 -28.12 24.34 35.02
CA SER A 8 -26.87 23.63 35.33
C SER A 8 -26.34 23.03 34.05
N LEU A 9 -25.57 23.80 33.26
CA LEU A 9 -24.82 23.29 32.10
C LEU A 9 -23.86 24.36 31.55
N LEU A 10 -22.56 24.19 31.80
CA LEU A 10 -21.48 24.15 30.80
C LEU A 10 -20.14 24.31 31.54
N SER A 11 -19.50 23.18 31.88
CA SER A 11 -18.04 23.14 31.83
C SER A 11 -17.67 22.32 30.60
N PRO A 12 -16.91 22.88 29.64
CA PRO A 12 -16.41 22.10 28.52
C PRO A 12 -15.22 21.27 29.02
N SER A 13 -15.42 19.96 29.17
CA SER A 13 -14.31 19.02 29.37
C SER A 13 -13.43 19.03 28.11
N PRO A 14 -12.10 19.20 28.23
CA PRO A 14 -11.22 19.24 27.08
C PRO A 14 -10.96 17.82 26.54
N SER A 15 -11.06 17.69 25.21
CA SER A 15 -10.17 16.89 24.36
C SER A 15 -9.94 15.40 24.70
N SER A 16 -10.60 14.49 23.96
CA SER A 16 -9.93 13.26 23.48
C SER A 16 -10.64 12.50 22.32
N SER A 17 -11.67 13.03 21.67
CA SER A 17 -12.39 12.31 20.60
C SER A 17 -11.50 12.03 19.38
N HIS A 18 -10.68 13.02 18.99
CA HIS A 18 -9.69 12.89 17.91
C HIS A 18 -8.66 11.79 18.18
N GLY A 19 -8.14 11.69 19.41
CA GLY A 19 -7.10 10.71 19.76
C GLY A 19 -7.58 9.25 19.79
N ARG A 20 -8.89 9.01 19.91
CA ARG A 20 -9.45 7.65 20.02
C ARG A 20 -9.98 7.10 18.68
N LEU A 21 -10.45 7.96 17.77
CA LEU A 21 -10.75 7.58 16.39
C LEU A 21 -9.47 7.18 15.62
N ILE A 22 -8.34 7.81 15.94
CA ILE A 22 -7.00 7.43 15.47
C ILE A 22 -6.55 6.06 16.04
N ARG A 23 -7.08 5.63 17.20
CA ARG A 23 -6.69 4.37 17.87
C ARG A 23 -7.35 3.11 17.31
N LEU A 24 -8.40 3.19 16.50
CA LEU A 24 -8.99 2.02 15.83
C LEU A 24 -8.33 1.70 14.47
N SER A 25 -7.68 2.69 13.86
CA SER A 25 -6.88 2.53 12.64
C SER A 25 -5.41 2.59 13.03
N SER A 26 -4.78 1.44 13.32
CA SER A 26 -3.35 1.27 13.60
C SER A 26 -2.48 2.35 12.92
N PRO A 27 -2.19 3.49 13.59
CA PRO A 27 -1.75 4.71 12.90
C PRO A 27 -0.37 4.50 12.26
N ASN A 28 0.45 3.66 12.88
CA ASN A 28 1.80 3.32 12.48
C ASN A 28 1.86 2.66 11.09
N LEU A 29 0.88 1.81 10.74
CA LEU A 29 0.88 1.16 9.43
C LEU A 29 0.52 2.11 8.28
N ASN A 30 -0.27 3.15 8.56
CA ASN A 30 -0.57 4.16 7.55
C ASN A 30 0.65 5.05 7.26
N TYR A 31 1.49 5.33 8.27
CA TYR A 31 2.76 6.02 8.07
C TYR A 31 3.73 5.19 7.20
N LEU A 32 3.76 3.87 7.36
CA LEU A 32 4.56 3.00 6.48
C LEU A 32 4.12 3.10 5.01
N ILE A 33 2.82 3.06 4.73
CA ILE A 33 2.30 3.26 3.36
C ILE A 33 2.70 4.64 2.83
N GLY A 34 2.56 5.70 3.65
CA GLY A 34 2.97 7.05 3.25
C GLY A 34 4.46 7.14 2.91
N SER A 35 5.33 6.55 3.73
CA SER A 35 6.78 6.49 3.46
C SER A 35 7.11 5.72 2.19
N GLY A 36 6.43 4.59 1.94
CA GLY A 36 6.58 3.83 0.71
C GLY A 36 6.16 4.64 -0.52
N ALA A 37 5.05 5.38 -0.43
CA ALA A 37 4.56 6.21 -1.53
C ALA A 37 5.54 7.34 -1.88
N ILE A 38 6.15 7.97 -0.86
CA ILE A 38 7.21 8.97 -1.06
C ILE A 38 8.38 8.35 -1.83
N LEU A 39 8.86 7.16 -1.43
CA LEU A 39 9.95 6.49 -2.15
C LEU A 39 9.58 6.13 -3.58
N LEU A 40 8.34 5.70 -3.85
CA LEU A 40 7.87 5.41 -5.21
C LEU A 40 7.79 6.68 -6.07
N TYR A 41 7.32 7.80 -5.53
CA TYR A 41 7.33 9.09 -6.24
C TYR A 41 8.75 9.58 -6.51
N LEU A 42 9.67 9.41 -5.54
CA LEU A 42 11.10 9.69 -5.75
C LEU A 42 11.69 8.79 -6.84
N ALA A 43 11.33 7.51 -6.88
CA ALA A 43 11.78 6.59 -7.93
C ALA A 43 11.33 7.05 -9.33
N ILE A 44 10.10 7.55 -9.45
CA ILE A 44 9.58 8.13 -10.71
C ILE A 44 10.41 9.34 -11.12
N ILE A 45 10.66 10.28 -10.19
CA ILE A 45 11.47 11.47 -10.48
C ILE A 45 12.87 11.07 -10.94
N VAL A 46 13.55 10.19 -10.19
CA VAL A 46 14.89 9.70 -10.53
C VAL A 46 14.92 9.04 -11.90
N THR A 47 13.88 8.30 -12.27
CA THR A 47 13.80 7.59 -13.56
C THR A 47 13.60 8.54 -14.75
N VAL A 48 12.91 9.67 -14.55
CA VAL A 48 12.60 10.63 -15.62
C VAL A 48 13.69 11.70 -15.79
N LEU A 49 14.59 11.85 -14.81
CA LEU A 49 15.67 12.83 -14.90
C LEU A 49 16.61 12.52 -16.08
N PRO A 50 16.88 13.53 -16.96
CA PRO A 50 17.84 13.36 -18.04
C PRO A 50 19.23 13.14 -17.45
N ALA A 51 19.93 12.14 -17.98
CA ALA A 51 21.26 11.78 -17.52
C ALA A 51 22.29 12.08 -18.60
N ASP A 52 22.94 13.25 -18.47
CA ASP A 52 23.84 13.79 -19.50
C ASP A 52 25.24 13.15 -19.46
N THR A 53 25.56 12.40 -18.40
CA THR A 53 26.88 11.77 -18.21
C THR A 53 26.74 10.29 -17.87
N ALA A 54 27.66 9.46 -18.37
CA ALA A 54 27.69 8.02 -18.13
C ALA A 54 27.69 7.65 -16.63
N VAL A 55 28.40 8.43 -15.81
CA VAL A 55 28.46 8.22 -14.35
C VAL A 55 27.10 8.46 -13.72
N PHE A 56 26.44 9.56 -14.09
CA PHE A 56 25.11 9.88 -13.57
C PHE A 56 24.06 8.87 -14.04
N SER A 57 24.11 8.43 -15.30
CA SER A 57 23.23 7.37 -15.83
C SER A 57 23.36 6.07 -15.05
N SER A 58 24.60 5.68 -14.69
CA SER A 58 24.88 4.47 -13.90
C SER A 58 24.28 4.55 -12.49
N VAL A 59 24.42 5.71 -11.82
CA VAL A 59 23.85 5.94 -10.49
C VAL A 59 22.32 5.91 -10.55
N VAL A 60 21.71 6.63 -11.50
CA VAL A 60 20.25 6.69 -11.69
C VAL A 60 19.65 5.30 -11.92
N CYS A 61 20.30 4.51 -12.78
CA CYS A 61 19.88 3.16 -13.12
C CYS A 61 19.86 2.19 -11.94
N ASN A 62 20.82 2.33 -11.02
CA ASN A 62 20.84 1.53 -9.79
C ASN A 62 19.83 2.09 -8.79
N LEU A 63 19.87 3.39 -8.53
CA LEU A 63 19.04 4.05 -7.54
C LEU A 63 17.54 3.85 -7.80
N ARG A 64 17.09 3.87 -9.07
CA ARG A 64 15.68 3.62 -9.42
C ARG A 64 15.17 2.27 -8.93
N VAL A 65 15.97 1.20 -9.01
CA VAL A 65 15.56 -0.15 -8.62
C VAL A 65 15.49 -0.26 -7.11
N TRP A 66 16.45 0.34 -6.41
CA TRP A 66 16.47 0.43 -4.95
C TRP A 66 15.24 1.17 -4.40
N LEU A 67 14.96 2.37 -4.93
CA LEU A 67 13.81 3.17 -4.51
C LEU A 67 12.48 2.47 -4.82
N THR A 68 12.35 1.90 -6.02
CA THR A 68 11.14 1.17 -6.42
C THR A 68 10.92 -0.07 -5.56
N GLY A 69 11.97 -0.83 -5.28
CA GLY A 69 11.92 -2.05 -4.46
C GLY A 69 11.43 -1.77 -3.05
N PHE A 70 12.11 -0.87 -2.33
CA PHE A 70 11.74 -0.50 -0.96
C PHE A 70 10.40 0.21 -0.89
N GLY A 71 10.12 1.13 -1.82
CA GLY A 71 8.84 1.82 -1.90
C GLY A 71 7.68 0.84 -2.08
N TYR A 72 7.83 -0.15 -2.97
CA TYR A 72 6.81 -1.18 -3.18
C TYR A 72 6.60 -2.04 -1.93
N SER A 73 7.68 -2.51 -1.28
CA SER A 73 7.55 -3.34 -0.07
C SER A 73 6.89 -2.60 1.10
N LEU A 74 7.22 -1.33 1.30
CA LEU A 74 6.59 -0.52 2.34
C LEU A 74 5.10 -0.25 2.04
N CYS A 75 4.76 0.10 0.80
CA CYS A 75 3.38 0.31 0.38
C CYS A 75 2.58 -0.99 0.35
N TYR A 76 2.92 -1.84 -0.61
CA TYR A 76 2.15 -3.04 -0.92
C TYR A 76 2.30 -4.10 0.16
N GLY A 77 3.49 -4.27 0.74
CA GLY A 77 3.68 -5.20 1.86
C GLY A 77 2.80 -4.84 3.07
N THR A 78 2.64 -3.55 3.38
CA THR A 78 1.73 -3.12 4.44
C THR A 78 0.26 -3.41 4.11
N ILE A 79 -0.16 -3.18 2.86
CA ILE A 79 -1.51 -3.51 2.39
C ILE A 79 -1.76 -5.02 2.48
N LEU A 80 -0.80 -5.83 2.03
CA LEU A 80 -0.86 -7.29 2.07
C LEU A 80 -0.99 -7.81 3.51
N VAL A 81 -0.16 -7.32 4.43
CA VAL A 81 -0.19 -7.73 5.85
C VAL A 81 -1.50 -7.30 6.52
N LYS A 82 -2.03 -6.11 6.19
CA LYS A 82 -3.36 -5.70 6.64
C LYS A 82 -4.45 -6.64 6.13
N MET A 83 -4.38 -7.03 4.86
CA MET A 83 -5.34 -7.94 4.26
C MET A 83 -5.25 -9.35 4.87
N TRP A 84 -4.02 -9.82 5.12
CA TRP A 84 -3.75 -11.07 5.81
C TRP A 84 -4.33 -11.08 7.23
N ARG A 85 -4.19 -9.99 8.00
CA ARG A 85 -4.81 -9.87 9.33
C ARG A 85 -6.33 -10.05 9.25
N VAL A 86 -6.98 -9.41 8.28
CA VAL A 86 -8.42 -9.54 8.06
C VAL A 86 -8.79 -11.00 7.76
N TYR A 87 -8.07 -11.63 6.84
CA TYR A 87 -8.25 -13.04 6.51
C TYR A 87 -8.06 -13.95 7.74
N TYR A 88 -7.01 -13.74 8.52
CA TYR A 88 -6.69 -14.54 9.70
C TYR A 88 -7.78 -14.46 10.78
N ILE A 89 -8.29 -13.26 11.05
CA ILE A 89 -9.39 -13.05 12.01
C ILE A 89 -10.65 -13.78 11.57
N PHE A 90 -10.97 -13.78 10.27
CA PHE A 90 -12.16 -14.44 9.75
C PHE A 90 -12.02 -15.95 9.64
N SER A 91 -10.83 -16.46 9.33
CA SER A 91 -10.58 -17.90 9.26
C SER A 91 -10.58 -18.57 10.63
N ASN A 92 -10.30 -17.83 11.71
CA ASN A 92 -10.20 -18.35 13.07
C ASN A 92 -11.14 -17.61 14.04
N PRO A 93 -12.45 -17.91 14.05
CA PRO A 93 -13.42 -17.20 14.88
C PRO A 93 -13.20 -17.39 16.39
N SER A 94 -12.52 -18.46 16.82
CA SER A 94 -12.10 -18.66 18.22
C SER A 94 -11.08 -17.61 18.69
N THR A 95 -10.35 -16.99 17.76
CA THR A 95 -9.36 -15.95 18.03
C THR A 95 -10.01 -14.60 18.30
N LEU A 96 -11.26 -14.34 17.89
CA LEU A 96 -11.97 -13.09 18.23
C LEU A 96 -12.06 -12.83 19.75
N LYS A 97 -12.04 -13.89 20.57
CA LYS A 97 -12.03 -13.79 22.04
C LYS A 97 -10.62 -13.59 22.65
N LYS A 98 -9.55 -13.78 21.87
CA LYS A 98 -8.13 -13.72 22.30
C LYS A 98 -7.26 -12.76 21.49
N ALA A 99 -7.78 -12.14 20.42
CA ALA A 99 -6.98 -11.43 19.42
C ALA A 99 -6.55 -10.05 19.89
N ASN A 100 -5.54 -10.01 20.75
CA ASN A 100 -4.71 -8.83 20.93
C ASN A 100 -3.51 -8.92 19.96
N LEU A 101 -3.78 -9.05 18.65
CA LEU A 101 -2.72 -9.08 17.63
C LEU A 101 -2.13 -7.68 17.55
N HIS A 102 -0.97 -7.49 18.17
CA HIS A 102 -0.35 -6.18 18.32
C HIS A 102 0.17 -5.67 16.96
N ASP A 103 -0.03 -4.38 16.68
CA ASP A 103 0.40 -3.72 15.43
C ASP A 103 1.89 -3.89 15.14
N TRP A 104 2.70 -4.06 16.18
CA TRP A 104 4.13 -4.37 16.10
C TRP A 104 4.43 -5.64 15.29
N MET A 105 3.60 -6.68 15.43
CA MET A 105 3.81 -7.93 14.68
C MET A 105 3.62 -7.72 13.17
N LEU A 106 2.65 -6.87 12.80
CA LEU A 106 2.44 -6.49 11.40
C LEU A 106 3.61 -5.69 10.86
N ALA A 107 4.16 -4.76 11.65
CA ALA A 107 5.34 -4.00 11.28
C ALA A 107 6.57 -4.90 11.07
N ILE A 108 6.77 -5.91 11.92
CA ILE A 108 7.84 -6.92 11.72
C ILE A 108 7.67 -7.65 10.39
N MET A 109 6.46 -8.08 10.03
CA MET A 109 6.22 -8.76 8.75
C MET A 109 6.58 -7.88 7.55
N VAL A 110 6.23 -6.58 7.60
CA VAL A 110 6.61 -5.62 6.55
C VAL A 110 8.13 -5.43 6.51
N LEU A 111 8.77 -5.31 7.66
CA LEU A 111 10.23 -5.20 7.77
C LEU A 111 10.94 -6.42 7.14
N CYS A 112 10.41 -7.63 7.31
CA CYS A 112 10.96 -8.82 6.66
C CYS A 112 10.95 -8.70 5.12
N PHE A 113 9.91 -8.13 4.51
CA PHE A 113 9.89 -7.89 3.06
C PHE A 113 10.95 -6.87 2.63
N VAL A 114 11.14 -5.80 3.40
CA VAL A 114 12.18 -4.78 3.13
C VAL A 114 13.58 -5.35 3.29
N ILE A 115 13.83 -6.17 4.32
CA ILE A 115 15.11 -6.85 4.52
C ILE A 115 15.39 -7.81 3.36
N LEU A 116 14.38 -8.56 2.89
CA LEU A 116 14.55 -9.44 1.74
C LEU A 116 14.96 -8.66 0.49
N ASP A 117 14.35 -7.50 0.24
CA ASP A 117 14.76 -6.62 -0.86
C ASP A 117 16.20 -6.13 -0.70
N LEU A 118 16.57 -5.71 0.51
CA LEU A 118 17.92 -5.22 0.80
C LEU A 118 18.94 -6.31 0.51
N VAL A 119 18.68 -7.55 0.96
CA VAL A 119 19.57 -8.69 0.70
C VAL A 119 19.70 -8.95 -0.80
N MET A 120 18.59 -9.02 -1.54
CA MET A 120 18.62 -9.23 -3.00
C MET A 120 19.42 -8.13 -3.72
N LEU A 121 19.17 -6.87 -3.39
CA LEU A 121 19.83 -5.72 -4.00
C LEU A 121 21.32 -5.65 -3.64
N VAL A 122 21.68 -5.89 -2.38
CA VAL A 122 23.08 -5.90 -1.94
C VAL A 122 23.85 -7.02 -2.62
N ILE A 123 23.30 -8.23 -2.69
CA ILE A 123 23.94 -9.36 -3.40
C ILE A 123 24.19 -8.97 -4.86
N PHE A 124 23.18 -8.43 -5.54
CA PHE A 124 23.34 -8.01 -6.93
C PHE A 124 24.39 -6.90 -7.11
N SER A 125 24.33 -5.85 -6.28
CA SER A 125 25.29 -4.74 -6.33
C SER A 125 26.73 -5.19 -6.02
N LEU A 126 26.93 -6.16 -5.12
CA LEU A 126 28.24 -6.72 -4.85
C LEU A 126 28.76 -7.55 -6.03
N VAL A 127 27.94 -8.43 -6.59
CA VAL A 127 28.33 -9.30 -7.72
C VAL A 127 28.66 -8.49 -8.97
N GLU A 128 27.77 -7.57 -9.39
CA GLU A 128 28.00 -6.77 -10.58
C GLU A 128 28.97 -5.61 -10.36
N GLY A 129 29.09 -5.13 -9.11
CA GLY A 129 30.13 -4.17 -8.73
C GLY A 129 31.53 -4.75 -8.82
N LEU A 130 31.73 -6.00 -8.39
CA LEU A 130 33.00 -6.71 -8.55
C LEU A 130 33.34 -6.99 -10.02
N ARG A 131 32.33 -7.15 -10.89
CA ARG A 131 32.51 -7.34 -12.33
C ARG A 131 32.75 -6.03 -13.10
N GLY A 132 32.55 -4.87 -12.47
CA GLY A 132 32.67 -3.56 -13.12
C GLY A 132 31.50 -3.22 -14.06
N ASN A 133 30.42 -4.01 -14.02
CA ASN A 133 29.27 -3.93 -14.95
C ASN A 133 28.16 -3.00 -14.45
N LEU A 134 28.34 -2.33 -13.31
CA LEU A 134 27.39 -1.30 -12.82
C LEU A 134 27.36 -0.02 -13.68
N ARG A 135 27.92 -0.05 -14.90
CA ARG A 135 28.08 1.11 -15.78
C ARG A 135 27.00 1.11 -16.85
N ALA A 136 26.44 2.29 -17.12
CA ALA A 136 25.54 2.47 -18.25
C ALA A 136 26.33 2.42 -19.58
N GLU A 137 25.83 1.64 -20.53
CA GLU A 137 26.38 1.49 -21.87
C GLU A 137 25.66 2.43 -22.85
N ARG A 138 26.37 2.95 -23.87
CA ARG A 138 25.76 3.77 -24.93
C ARG A 138 25.18 2.86 -26.00
N VAL A 139 23.88 2.98 -26.24
CA VAL A 139 23.16 2.27 -27.30
C VAL A 139 22.61 3.28 -28.30
N LEU A 140 22.54 2.91 -29.57
CA LEU A 140 21.94 3.74 -30.63
C LEU A 140 20.45 3.95 -30.32
N ASP A 141 20.00 5.19 -30.35
CA ASP A 141 18.60 5.53 -30.15
C ASP A 141 17.77 5.11 -31.38
N LYS A 142 16.98 4.04 -31.23
CA LYS A 142 16.09 3.55 -32.29
C LYS A 142 14.81 4.40 -32.42
N GLU A 143 14.52 5.29 -31.47
CA GLU A 143 13.34 6.16 -31.51
C GLU A 143 13.62 7.49 -32.23
N ALA A 144 14.86 7.98 -32.15
CA ALA A 144 15.30 9.12 -32.93
C ALA A 144 15.60 8.65 -34.37
N SER A 145 14.72 8.99 -35.32
CA SER A 145 14.97 8.73 -36.74
C SER A 145 16.37 9.19 -37.15
N SER A 146 17.22 8.24 -37.53
CA SER A 146 18.60 8.40 -38.03
C SER A 146 18.72 9.23 -39.32
N THR A 147 17.61 9.76 -39.83
CA THR A 147 17.51 10.39 -41.15
C THR A 147 16.97 11.80 -41.05
N THR A 148 17.50 12.61 -40.14
CA THR A 148 17.48 14.06 -40.40
C THR A 148 18.78 14.39 -41.11
N THR A 149 18.72 14.50 -42.44
CA THR A 149 19.76 15.15 -43.24
C THR A 149 19.94 16.53 -42.63
N GLY A 150 21.00 16.74 -41.84
CA GLY A 150 21.34 18.10 -41.43
C GLY A 150 21.53 18.94 -42.71
N GLU A 151 21.39 20.26 -42.62
CA GLU A 151 21.54 21.18 -43.76
C GLU A 151 22.85 21.00 -44.58
N GLN A 152 23.80 20.19 -44.07
CA GLN A 152 25.10 19.86 -44.68
C GLN A 152 25.24 18.40 -45.15
N GLY A 153 24.17 17.60 -45.24
CA GLY A 153 24.26 16.20 -45.71
C GLY A 153 24.97 15.24 -44.75
N ARG A 154 25.17 15.63 -43.48
CA ARG A 154 25.75 14.77 -42.44
C ARG A 154 24.67 13.97 -41.73
N ILE A 155 24.89 12.66 -41.60
CA ILE A 155 24.08 11.74 -40.80
C ILE A 155 24.36 12.04 -39.33
N LYS A 156 23.31 12.35 -38.55
CA LYS A 156 23.40 12.51 -37.09
C LYS A 156 22.84 11.24 -36.44
N GLU A 157 23.69 10.53 -35.72
CA GLU A 157 23.30 9.40 -34.90
C GLU A 157 23.08 9.86 -33.45
N PHE A 158 21.95 9.44 -32.87
CA PHE A 158 21.62 9.73 -31.48
C PHE A 158 21.93 8.50 -30.62
N TYR A 159 22.46 8.72 -29.42
CA TYR A 159 22.86 7.67 -28.49
C TYR A 159 22.19 7.90 -27.13
N VAL A 160 21.75 6.83 -26.49
CA VAL A 160 21.15 6.83 -25.14
C VAL A 160 21.96 5.92 -24.23
N TYR A 161 22.10 6.30 -22.96
CA TYR A 161 22.73 5.46 -21.94
C TYR A 161 21.71 4.50 -21.32
N VAL A 162 21.97 3.20 -21.42
CA VAL A 162 21.11 2.16 -20.86
C VAL A 162 21.94 1.26 -19.95
N CYS A 163 21.36 0.84 -18.83
CA CYS A 163 21.87 -0.30 -18.07
C CYS A 163 21.16 -1.55 -18.56
N ASP A 164 21.71 -2.14 -19.60
CA ASP A 164 21.19 -3.36 -20.17
C ASP A 164 22.31 -4.40 -20.16
N SER A 165 22.05 -5.52 -19.49
CA SER A 165 22.94 -6.67 -19.49
C SER A 165 22.14 -7.91 -19.17
N LEU A 166 22.58 -9.06 -19.68
CA LEU A 166 21.91 -10.33 -19.41
C LEU A 166 21.73 -10.60 -17.90
N ALA A 167 22.75 -10.28 -17.09
CA ALA A 167 22.69 -10.44 -15.64
C ALA A 167 21.68 -9.47 -14.99
N TRP A 168 21.61 -8.23 -15.50
CA TRP A 168 20.65 -7.23 -15.06
C TRP A 168 19.21 -7.65 -15.35
N ASP A 169 18.94 -8.17 -16.54
CA ASP A 169 17.61 -8.64 -16.93
C ASP A 169 17.16 -9.86 -16.12
N ILE A 170 18.05 -10.83 -15.92
CA ILE A 170 17.77 -12.00 -15.08
C ILE A 170 17.47 -11.54 -13.64
N PHE A 171 18.27 -10.62 -13.09
CA PHE A 171 18.05 -10.08 -11.76
C PHE A 171 16.70 -9.35 -11.65
N LEU A 172 16.39 -8.45 -12.59
CA LEU A 172 15.11 -7.74 -12.60
C LEU A 172 13.92 -8.70 -12.76
N GLY A 173 14.07 -9.74 -13.59
CA GLY A 173 13.07 -10.79 -13.76
C GLY A 173 12.78 -11.52 -12.45
N ILE A 174 13.82 -11.93 -11.71
CA ILE A 174 13.68 -12.58 -10.40
C ILE A 174 13.07 -11.60 -9.38
N PHE A 175 13.62 -10.39 -9.30
CA PHE A 175 13.23 -9.38 -8.32
C PHE A 175 11.77 -8.95 -8.48
N TYR A 176 11.36 -8.57 -9.70
CA TYR A 176 9.97 -8.21 -9.99
C TYR A 176 9.04 -9.43 -10.05
N GLY A 177 9.54 -10.62 -10.40
CA GLY A 177 8.79 -11.87 -10.30
C GLY A 177 8.37 -12.17 -8.87
N TYR A 178 9.27 -11.98 -7.90
CA TYR A 178 8.94 -12.05 -6.48
C TYR A 178 7.89 -10.99 -6.07
N LYS A 179 7.98 -9.75 -6.57
CA LYS A 179 6.94 -8.74 -6.31
C LYS A 179 5.58 -9.14 -6.87
N ALA A 180 5.54 -9.66 -8.09
CA ALA A 180 4.33 -10.16 -8.72
C ALA A 180 3.73 -11.33 -7.93
N PHE A 181 4.56 -12.22 -7.39
CA PHE A 181 4.10 -13.28 -6.50
C PHE A 181 3.41 -12.72 -5.24
N LEU A 182 4.01 -11.73 -4.57
CA LEU A 182 3.36 -11.05 -3.44
C LEU A 182 2.02 -10.43 -3.85
N GLN A 183 1.95 -9.83 -5.04
CA GLN A 183 0.73 -9.25 -5.58
C GLN A 183 -0.37 -10.31 -5.74
N ILE A 184 -0.03 -11.48 -6.27
CA ILE A 184 -0.96 -12.60 -6.44
C ILE A 184 -1.42 -13.13 -5.08
N CYS A 185 -0.53 -13.24 -4.10
CA CYS A 185 -0.91 -13.61 -2.73
C CYS A 185 -1.94 -12.62 -2.16
N GLY A 186 -1.74 -11.32 -2.36
CA GLY A 186 -2.70 -10.30 -1.94
C GLY A 186 -4.04 -10.44 -2.64
N LEU A 187 -4.04 -10.70 -3.95
CA LEU A 187 -5.26 -10.94 -4.72
C LEU A 187 -6.03 -12.16 -4.22
N PHE A 188 -5.33 -13.27 -3.92
CA PHE A 188 -5.92 -14.47 -3.34
C PHE A 188 -6.56 -14.19 -1.99
N LEU A 189 -5.87 -13.48 -1.09
CA LEU A 189 -6.40 -13.10 0.22
C LEU A 189 -7.61 -12.15 0.10
N ALA A 190 -7.55 -11.21 -0.84
CA ALA A 190 -8.66 -10.30 -1.15
C ALA A 190 -9.89 -11.05 -1.65
N PHE A 191 -9.69 -12.03 -2.52
CA PHE A 191 -10.77 -12.87 -3.02
C PHE A 191 -11.37 -13.77 -1.94
N ALA A 192 -10.53 -14.39 -1.11
CA ALA A 192 -10.95 -15.30 -0.04
C ALA A 192 -11.84 -14.61 1.00
N THR A 193 -11.62 -13.31 1.24
CA THR A 193 -12.38 -12.51 2.21
C THR A 193 -13.64 -11.84 1.63
N ARG A 194 -13.89 -11.92 0.31
CA ARG A 194 -14.98 -11.18 -0.36
C ARG A 194 -16.38 -11.51 0.16
N LYS A 195 -16.61 -12.76 0.59
CA LYS A 195 -17.93 -13.25 1.01
C LYS A 195 -18.28 -12.85 2.45
N VAL A 196 -17.31 -12.34 3.21
CA VAL A 196 -17.48 -12.05 4.62
C VAL A 196 -18.00 -10.62 4.79
N LYS A 197 -19.33 -10.47 4.80
CA LYS A 197 -20.00 -9.19 5.06
C LYS A 197 -20.25 -9.03 6.55
N VAL A 198 -19.33 -8.38 7.26
CA VAL A 198 -19.53 -8.00 8.67
C VAL A 198 -19.79 -6.50 8.79
N LYS A 199 -20.89 -6.14 9.46
CA LYS A 199 -21.23 -4.74 9.78
C LYS A 199 -20.15 -4.17 10.70
N GLY A 200 -19.39 -3.18 10.23
CA GLY A 200 -18.34 -2.52 10.99
C GLY A 200 -16.90 -2.78 10.55
N LEU A 201 -16.68 -3.50 9.43
CA LEU A 201 -15.36 -3.66 8.81
C LEU A 201 -15.36 -3.15 7.35
N ASP A 202 -15.92 -1.97 7.13
CA ASP A 202 -15.98 -1.36 5.80
C ASP A 202 -14.59 -0.98 5.27
N ASP A 203 -13.61 -0.74 6.16
CA ASP A 203 -12.21 -0.46 5.81
C ASP A 203 -11.55 -1.61 5.04
N ALA A 204 -11.91 -2.86 5.34
CA ALA A 204 -11.38 -4.03 4.64
C ALA A 204 -11.82 -4.08 3.17
N LYS A 205 -12.99 -3.50 2.83
CA LYS A 205 -13.46 -3.42 1.44
C LYS A 205 -12.63 -2.44 0.62
N TRP A 206 -12.26 -1.30 1.22
CA TRP A 206 -11.38 -0.32 0.58
C TRP A 206 -9.99 -0.92 0.33
N ILE A 207 -9.42 -1.63 1.32
CA ILE A 207 -8.14 -2.34 1.18
C ILE A 207 -8.21 -3.38 0.05
N ALA A 208 -9.26 -4.21 0.01
CA ALA A 208 -9.45 -5.18 -1.06
C ALA A 208 -9.59 -4.50 -2.44
N GLY A 209 -10.34 -3.40 -2.51
CA GLY A 209 -10.48 -2.56 -3.71
C GLY A 209 -9.14 -2.05 -4.22
N THR A 210 -8.26 -1.57 -3.33
CA THR A 210 -6.90 -1.15 -3.67
C THR A 210 -6.09 -2.31 -4.27
N ILE A 211 -6.16 -3.51 -3.68
CA ILE A 211 -5.47 -4.70 -4.21
C ILE A 211 -5.96 -5.03 -5.63
N TYR A 212 -7.28 -4.98 -5.88
CA TYR A 212 -7.82 -5.26 -7.21
C TYR A 212 -7.35 -4.24 -8.26
N ILE A 213 -7.50 -2.94 -7.98
CA ILE A 213 -7.12 -1.87 -8.90
C ILE A 213 -5.62 -1.93 -9.20
N THR A 214 -4.78 -2.04 -8.16
CA THR A 214 -3.32 -2.12 -8.35
C THR A 214 -2.89 -3.37 -9.12
N SER A 215 -3.58 -4.50 -8.94
CA SER A 215 -3.31 -5.72 -9.73
C SER A 215 -3.66 -5.53 -11.21
N ILE A 216 -4.78 -4.85 -11.51
CA ILE A 216 -5.17 -4.55 -12.89
C ILE A 216 -4.17 -3.60 -13.55
N VAL A 217 -3.80 -2.52 -12.85
CA VAL A 217 -2.78 -1.56 -13.35
C VAL A 217 -1.47 -2.30 -13.62
N LEU A 218 -1.01 -3.14 -12.68
CA LEU A 218 0.21 -3.94 -12.86
C LEU A 218 0.12 -4.85 -14.09
N ALA A 219 -1.00 -5.56 -14.29
CA ALA A 219 -1.18 -6.46 -15.43
C ALA A 219 -1.14 -5.71 -16.77
N ILE A 220 -1.81 -4.55 -16.84
CA ILE A 220 -1.80 -3.68 -18.02
C ILE A 220 -0.38 -3.15 -18.28
N THR A 221 0.31 -2.68 -17.24
CA THR A 221 1.68 -2.20 -17.34
C THR A 221 2.60 -3.29 -17.86
N ILE A 222 2.58 -4.51 -17.30
CA ILE A 222 3.42 -5.62 -17.76
C ILE A 222 3.17 -5.92 -19.24
N LEU A 223 1.91 -6.01 -19.66
CA LEU A 223 1.56 -6.26 -21.06
C LEU A 223 2.12 -5.16 -21.98
N ALA A 224 1.96 -3.91 -21.59
CA ALA A 224 2.44 -2.77 -22.38
C ALA A 224 3.98 -2.70 -22.42
N LEU A 225 4.69 -3.04 -21.33
CA LEU A 225 6.15 -3.10 -21.30
C LEU A 225 6.69 -4.19 -22.22
N TYR A 226 6.02 -5.34 -22.28
CA TYR A 226 6.37 -6.41 -23.22
C TYR A 226 6.25 -5.94 -24.68
N THR A 227 5.17 -5.25 -25.02
CA THR A 227 4.96 -4.73 -26.38
C THR A 227 5.93 -3.61 -26.77
N LEU A 228 6.41 -2.83 -25.80
CA LEU A 228 7.24 -1.64 -26.02
C LEU A 228 8.72 -1.86 -25.70
N ASN A 229 9.17 -3.11 -25.56
CA ASN A 229 10.54 -3.44 -25.16
C ASN A 229 11.62 -2.80 -26.07
N ASP A 230 11.35 -2.69 -27.37
CA ASP A 230 12.27 -2.08 -28.34
C ASP A 230 12.41 -0.55 -28.24
N PHE A 231 11.50 0.11 -27.50
CA PHE A 231 11.37 1.57 -27.47
C PHE A 231 11.62 2.08 -26.05
N VAL A 232 12.87 2.46 -25.75
CA VAL A 232 13.34 2.79 -24.39
C VAL A 232 12.57 3.95 -23.74
N ASN A 233 12.26 5.02 -24.45
CA ASN A 233 11.56 6.16 -23.85
C ASN A 233 10.09 5.81 -23.63
N ARG A 234 9.46 5.11 -24.59
CA ARG A 234 8.07 4.64 -24.44
C ARG A 234 7.93 3.63 -23.32
N HIS A 235 8.84 2.66 -23.25
CA HIS A 235 8.92 1.67 -22.18
C HIS A 235 9.03 2.37 -20.81
N THR A 236 9.96 3.32 -20.69
CA THR A 236 10.17 4.08 -19.46
C THR A 236 8.94 4.91 -19.07
N ALA A 237 8.28 5.57 -20.02
CA ALA A 237 7.06 6.34 -19.78
C ALA A 237 5.88 5.46 -19.31
N VAL A 238 5.72 4.28 -19.89
CA VAL A 238 4.67 3.34 -19.48
C VAL A 238 4.95 2.77 -18.09
N PHE A 239 6.21 2.44 -17.79
CA PHE A 239 6.62 1.95 -16.48
C PHE A 239 6.35 2.98 -15.38
N THR A 240 6.83 4.22 -15.56
CA THR A 240 6.65 5.30 -14.59
C THR A 240 5.19 5.74 -14.48
N GLY A 241 4.45 5.74 -15.59
CA GLY A 241 3.01 6.00 -15.61
C GLY A 241 2.21 4.97 -14.82
N GLY A 242 2.50 3.67 -14.99
CA GLY A 242 1.88 2.59 -14.22
C GLY A 242 2.16 2.72 -12.72
N LEU A 243 3.42 3.00 -12.36
CA LEU A 243 3.83 3.28 -10.97
C LEU A 243 3.10 4.49 -10.38
N LEU A 244 2.99 5.58 -11.13
CA LEU A 244 2.33 6.82 -10.71
C LEU A 244 0.84 6.57 -10.45
N ILE A 245 0.15 5.95 -11.41
CA ILE A 245 -1.28 5.64 -11.33
C ILE A 245 -1.54 4.70 -10.14
N GLY A 246 -0.78 3.61 -10.04
CA GLY A 246 -0.91 2.64 -8.96
C GLY A 246 -0.70 3.25 -7.58
N THR A 247 0.38 4.02 -7.40
CA THR A 247 0.69 4.68 -6.12
C THR A 247 -0.36 5.71 -5.74
N THR A 248 -0.87 6.47 -6.71
CA THR A 248 -1.92 7.47 -6.48
C THR A 248 -3.24 6.83 -6.06
N PHE A 249 -3.63 5.71 -6.68
CA PHE A 249 -4.81 4.95 -6.24
C PHE A 249 -4.64 4.37 -4.83
N ILE A 250 -3.46 3.86 -4.47
CA ILE A 250 -3.17 3.40 -3.11
C ILE A 250 -3.40 4.53 -2.11
N MET A 251 -2.79 5.70 -2.34
CA MET A 251 -2.91 6.84 -1.45
C MET A 251 -4.36 7.33 -1.37
N ALA A 252 -5.03 7.49 -2.50
CA ALA A 252 -6.42 7.93 -2.56
C ALA A 252 -7.34 7.03 -1.72
N PHE A 253 -7.23 5.70 -1.84
CA PHE A 253 -8.07 4.77 -1.09
C PHE A 253 -7.75 4.74 0.42
N VAL A 254 -6.47 4.83 0.77
CA VAL A 254 -6.04 4.88 2.18
C VAL A 254 -6.54 6.17 2.85
N PHE A 255 -6.47 7.32 2.18
CA PHE A 255 -7.04 8.56 2.70
C PHE A 255 -8.57 8.59 2.66
N ALA A 256 -9.19 8.08 1.60
CA ALA A 256 -10.64 8.03 1.47
C ALA A 256 -11.28 7.22 2.60
N SER A 257 -10.69 6.08 2.98
CA SER A 257 -11.19 5.30 4.12
C SER A 257 -11.21 6.10 5.43
N LYS A 258 -10.17 6.90 5.69
CA LYS A 258 -10.09 7.78 6.86
C LYS A 258 -11.08 8.94 6.80
N MET A 259 -11.20 9.60 5.64
CA MET A 259 -12.12 10.72 5.46
C MET A 259 -13.57 10.26 5.55
N TYR A 260 -13.90 9.09 4.99
CA TYR A 260 -15.22 8.48 5.12
C TYR A 260 -15.56 8.15 6.58
N ALA A 261 -14.62 7.60 7.34
CA ALA A 261 -14.81 7.34 8.76
C ALA A 261 -15.07 8.63 9.56
N LEU A 262 -14.32 9.70 9.27
CA LEU A 262 -14.49 11.01 9.93
C LEU A 262 -15.82 11.68 9.56
N TYR A 263 -16.24 11.58 8.29
CA TYR A 263 -17.51 12.15 7.82
C TYR A 263 -18.72 11.47 8.46
N LYS A 264 -18.67 10.14 8.64
CA LYS A 264 -19.78 9.37 9.21
C LYS A 264 -19.92 9.52 10.72
N ASP A 265 -18.84 9.82 11.43
CA ASP A 265 -18.85 10.03 12.88
C ASP A 265 -17.89 11.16 13.30
N PRO A 266 -18.28 12.43 13.09
CA PRO A 266 -17.42 13.60 13.37
C PRO A 266 -17.13 13.78 14.87
N GLU A 267 -17.93 13.18 15.77
CA GLU A 267 -17.76 13.28 17.22
C GLU A 267 -17.26 11.96 17.87
N GLY A 268 -17.14 10.87 17.11
CA GLY A 268 -16.71 9.55 17.57
C GLY A 268 -17.72 8.82 18.47
N LYS A 269 -19.00 9.22 18.46
CA LYS A 269 -20.03 8.76 19.41
C LYS A 269 -20.43 7.29 19.19
N SER A 270 -20.36 6.77 17.97
CA SER A 270 -20.77 5.39 17.65
C SER A 270 -19.80 4.31 18.16
N VAL A 271 -18.61 4.70 18.61
CA VAL A 271 -17.63 3.82 19.26
C VAL A 271 -17.90 3.68 20.76
N PHE A 272 -18.46 4.71 21.41
CA PHE A 272 -18.71 4.72 22.86
C PHE A 272 -19.97 3.95 23.26
N ASP A 273 -20.94 3.73 22.36
CA ASP A 273 -22.10 2.86 22.64
C ASP A 273 -21.75 1.37 22.67
N ARG A 274 -20.61 0.96 22.09
CA ARG A 274 -20.19 -0.46 22.10
C ARG A 274 -19.60 -0.95 23.42
N THR A 275 -19.34 -0.06 24.39
CA THR A 275 -18.76 -0.42 25.70
C THR A 275 -19.78 -0.50 26.82
N ARG A 276 -21.06 -0.21 26.58
CA ARG A 276 -22.11 -0.58 27.55
C ARG A 276 -22.47 -2.05 27.32
N PRO A 277 -22.29 -2.93 28.31
CA PRO A 277 -22.97 -4.22 28.27
C PRO A 277 -24.45 -3.92 28.10
N SER A 278 -25.09 -4.57 27.12
CA SER A 278 -26.54 -4.55 26.98
C SER A 278 -27.14 -4.77 28.36
N ASP A 279 -27.89 -3.79 28.87
CA ASP A 279 -28.70 -3.97 30.04
C ASP A 279 -29.52 -5.25 29.83
N ARG A 280 -29.38 -6.19 30.77
CA ARG A 280 -30.20 -7.40 30.78
C ARG A 280 -31.67 -6.97 30.74
N PRO A 281 -32.54 -7.67 30.00
CA PRO A 281 -33.97 -7.51 30.23
C PRO A 281 -34.23 -7.85 31.70
N GLN A 282 -34.88 -6.93 32.42
CA GLN A 282 -35.41 -7.19 33.76
C GLN A 282 -36.27 -8.45 33.68
N ALA A 283 -35.79 -9.53 34.29
CA ALA A 283 -36.60 -10.71 34.54
C ALA A 283 -37.72 -10.30 35.51
N SER A 284 -38.96 -10.49 35.08
CA SER A 284 -40.13 -10.49 35.93
C SER A 284 -39.92 -11.46 37.09
N ASN A 285 -39.96 -10.97 38.33
CA ASN A 285 -39.98 -11.81 39.54
C ASN A 285 -41.23 -12.69 39.54
N PRO A 286 -41.10 -14.02 39.68
CA PRO A 286 -42.19 -14.89 40.10
C PRO A 286 -41.83 -15.42 41.49
N SER A 287 -42.31 -14.74 42.53
CA SER A 287 -42.28 -15.27 43.89
C SER A 287 -43.34 -14.56 44.74
N ASP A 288 -44.55 -15.11 44.68
CA ASP A 288 -45.43 -15.22 45.84
C ASP A 288 -46.23 -16.51 45.67
N GLY A 289 -45.74 -17.57 46.33
CA GLY A 289 -46.46 -18.80 46.55
C GLY A 289 -47.34 -18.65 47.79
N VAL A 290 -48.64 -18.88 47.60
CA VAL A 290 -49.51 -19.73 48.44
C VAL A 290 -49.42 -19.54 49.97
N GLU A 291 -50.40 -18.84 50.56
CA GLU A 291 -51.23 -19.36 51.67
C GLU A 291 -52.29 -18.35 52.14
N ARG A 292 -53.57 -18.62 51.86
CA ARG A 292 -54.66 -18.68 52.86
C ARG A 292 -56.03 -18.85 52.19
N VAL A 293 -56.55 -20.06 52.27
CA VAL A 293 -57.98 -20.35 52.34
C VAL A 293 -58.21 -20.95 53.72
N VAL A 294 -58.93 -20.25 54.60
CA VAL A 294 -59.88 -20.77 55.61
C VAL A 294 -60.57 -19.55 56.25
N GLY A 295 -61.91 -19.56 56.30
CA GLY A 295 -62.72 -18.81 57.27
C GLY A 295 -63.47 -17.62 56.71
#